data_AF-A0A0L0DH89-F1
#
_entry.id   AF-A0A0L0DH89-F1
#
_cell.length_a   1.000
_cell.length_b   1.000
_cell.length_c   1.000
_cell.angle_alpha   90.00
_cell.angle_beta   90.00
_cell.angle_gamma   90.00
#
_symmetry.space_group_name_H-M   'P 1'
#
loop_
_entity.id
_entity.type
_entity.pdbx_description
1 polymer ?
#
loop_
_entity_poly.entity_id
_entity_poly.type
_entity_poly.pdbx_seq_one_letter_code
_entity_poly.pdbx_strand_id
1 'polypeptide(L)'
;MADDGDEYPSCDACEEAAYGALWGAFVADAAGAVLEFAPAEWDRSGARHAMTLPGGGKNNLRRGQVTDDSEMALALGLALAEQPLANRASCFPANAVALAYGRWKASNPPDIGNTVRASVGVAAPRGRQARPSPSIVPVTAALMAKTAARRSMASLGNGALMRAIPLAICFAFAPLAVIVDAAASDARLTHPNLICVAANVAYIAALATLIASASHCGVVDLAARQAAARESAEAALAELAAQSEGSDELDLRPPARWPRSVRLCACVPDSGGSGA
;
A
#
# COMPACT_ATOMS: atom_id res chain seq x y z
N MET A 1 5.25 -46.50 -9.89
CA MET A 1 5.29 -45.55 -8.77
C MET A 1 6.07 -44.36 -9.28
N ALA A 2 5.35 -43.36 -9.79
CA ALA A 2 5.95 -42.10 -10.20
C ALA A 2 6.25 -41.33 -8.92
N ASP A 3 7.48 -40.84 -8.86
CA ASP A 3 7.99 -39.93 -7.85
C ASP A 3 7.38 -38.56 -8.14
N ASP A 4 6.21 -38.29 -7.54
CA ASP A 4 5.57 -36.98 -7.55
C ASP A 4 6.37 -36.08 -6.61
N GLY A 5 7.50 -35.58 -7.14
CA GLY A 5 8.30 -34.57 -6.48
C GLY A 5 7.50 -33.29 -6.31
N ASP A 6 7.07 -33.02 -5.09
CA ASP A 6 6.62 -31.70 -4.65
C ASP A 6 7.76 -30.69 -4.94
N GLU A 7 7.67 -30.03 -6.08
CA GLU A 7 8.59 -29.00 -6.52
C GLU A 7 8.33 -27.75 -5.65
N TYR A 8 9.03 -27.70 -4.50
CA TYR A 8 9.02 -26.52 -3.64
C TYR A 8 9.45 -25.28 -4.45
N PRO A 9 8.81 -24.14 -4.22
CA PRO A 9 9.01 -22.94 -5.01
C PRO A 9 10.46 -22.46 -4.98
N SER A 10 11.00 -22.02 -6.13
CA SER A 10 12.25 -21.25 -6.11
C SER A 10 11.96 -19.85 -5.55
N CYS A 11 12.80 -19.42 -4.61
CA CYS A 11 12.74 -18.10 -3.96
C CYS A 11 12.70 -16.94 -4.98
N ASP A 12 13.24 -17.17 -6.17
CA ASP A 12 13.54 -16.18 -7.20
C ASP A 12 12.28 -15.52 -7.79
N ALA A 13 11.19 -16.27 -8.03
CA ALA A 13 9.98 -15.70 -8.65
C ALA A 13 9.20 -14.76 -7.70
N CYS A 14 9.15 -15.08 -6.41
CA CYS A 14 8.57 -14.22 -5.39
C CYS A 14 9.42 -12.95 -5.19
N GLU A 15 10.73 -13.09 -5.26
CA GLU A 15 11.68 -11.98 -5.19
C GLU A 15 11.51 -11.04 -6.40
N GLU A 16 11.41 -11.58 -7.62
CA GLU A 16 11.11 -10.78 -8.82
C GLU A 16 9.77 -10.03 -8.71
N ALA A 17 8.74 -10.68 -8.17
CA ALA A 17 7.45 -10.03 -7.94
C ALA A 17 7.54 -8.89 -6.90
N ALA A 18 8.30 -9.10 -5.81
CA ALA A 18 8.54 -8.07 -4.81
C ALA A 18 9.32 -6.87 -5.39
N TYR A 19 10.36 -7.13 -6.19
CA TYR A 19 11.09 -6.10 -6.91
C TYR A 19 10.19 -5.37 -7.91
N GLY A 20 9.38 -6.11 -8.68
CA GLY A 20 8.44 -5.54 -9.64
C GLY A 20 7.41 -4.61 -8.98
N ALA A 21 6.89 -5.00 -7.80
CA ALA A 21 5.99 -4.15 -7.02
C ALA A 21 6.65 -2.84 -6.58
N LEU A 22 7.87 -2.92 -6.03
CA LEU A 22 8.58 -1.74 -5.54
C LEU A 22 9.04 -0.81 -6.67
N TRP A 23 9.75 -1.35 -7.66
CA TRP A 23 10.28 -0.56 -8.78
C TRP A 23 9.17 -0.04 -9.67
N GLY A 24 8.12 -0.83 -9.91
CA GLY A 24 6.96 -0.39 -10.68
C GLY A 24 6.31 0.85 -10.06
N ALA A 25 6.18 0.88 -8.74
CA ALA A 25 5.65 2.05 -8.05
C ALA A 25 6.58 3.27 -8.11
N PHE A 26 7.89 3.08 -8.00
CA PHE A 26 8.83 4.20 -8.03
C PHE A 26 8.95 4.81 -9.43
N VAL A 27 8.89 3.97 -10.47
CA VAL A 27 8.80 4.43 -11.85
C VAL A 27 7.48 5.17 -12.08
N ALA A 28 6.37 4.66 -11.53
CA ALA A 28 5.06 5.29 -11.65
C ALA A 28 4.99 6.66 -10.95
N ASP A 29 5.58 6.79 -9.75
CA ASP A 29 5.76 8.06 -9.03
C ASP A 29 6.53 9.07 -9.91
N ALA A 30 7.77 8.73 -10.30
CA ALA A 30 8.61 9.64 -11.06
C ALA A 30 8.01 10.05 -12.42
N ALA A 31 7.28 9.15 -13.08
CA ALA A 31 6.54 9.46 -14.30
C ALA A 31 5.30 10.33 -14.00
N GLY A 32 4.51 9.96 -13.01
CA GLY A 32 3.27 10.65 -12.62
C GLY A 32 3.51 12.09 -12.18
N ALA A 33 4.61 12.35 -11.48
CA ALA A 33 5.00 13.67 -11.01
C ALA A 33 5.20 14.70 -12.14
N VAL A 34 5.50 14.25 -13.37
CA VAL A 34 5.63 15.11 -14.56
C VAL A 34 4.29 15.76 -14.91
N LEU A 35 3.18 15.06 -14.67
CA LEU A 35 1.82 15.46 -15.05
C LEU A 35 0.97 15.92 -13.86
N GLU A 36 1.52 15.92 -12.65
CA GLU A 36 0.81 16.31 -11.44
C GLU A 36 0.33 17.76 -11.52
N PHE A 37 -0.98 17.96 -11.36
CA PHE A 37 -1.67 19.27 -11.50
C PHE A 37 -1.45 19.97 -12.84
N ALA A 38 -1.07 19.24 -13.90
CA ALA A 38 -0.91 19.82 -15.22
C ALA A 38 -2.25 20.46 -15.68
N PRO A 39 -2.24 21.73 -16.14
CA PRO A 39 -3.46 22.46 -16.47
C PRO A 39 -4.10 22.04 -17.81
N ALA A 40 -3.46 21.17 -18.59
CA ALA A 40 -3.95 20.69 -19.87
C ALA A 40 -4.51 19.26 -19.75
N GLU A 41 -5.49 18.92 -20.59
CA GLU A 41 -5.81 17.52 -20.90
C GLU A 41 -4.52 16.85 -21.38
N TRP A 42 -3.94 15.97 -20.56
CA TRP A 42 -2.80 15.18 -20.98
C TRP A 42 -3.29 14.18 -22.03
N ASP A 43 -2.53 14.06 -23.11
CA ASP A 43 -2.81 13.10 -24.17
C ASP A 43 -1.81 11.93 -24.10
N ARG A 44 -1.91 11.00 -25.05
CA ARG A 44 -0.95 9.88 -25.13
C ARG A 44 0.48 10.35 -25.34
N SER A 45 0.69 11.52 -25.95
CA SER A 45 2.03 12.08 -26.15
C SER A 45 2.64 12.54 -24.83
N GLY A 46 1.86 13.26 -24.01
CA GLY A 46 2.23 13.67 -22.66
C GLY A 46 2.54 12.45 -21.77
N ALA A 47 1.70 11.42 -21.80
CA ALA A 47 1.97 10.18 -21.06
C ALA A 47 3.26 9.49 -21.54
N ARG A 48 3.50 9.37 -22.86
CA ARG A 48 4.76 8.82 -23.38
C ARG A 48 5.97 9.65 -22.96
N HIS A 49 5.86 10.97 -22.97
CA HIS A 49 6.92 11.85 -22.52
C HIS A 49 7.22 11.65 -21.03
N ALA A 50 6.19 11.60 -20.18
CA ALA A 50 6.32 11.32 -18.76
C ALA A 50 7.03 9.97 -18.49
N MET A 51 6.71 8.94 -19.28
CA MET A 51 7.38 7.63 -19.19
C MET A 51 8.87 7.64 -19.58
N THR A 52 9.40 8.73 -20.17
CA THR A 52 10.85 8.92 -20.37
C THR A 52 11.57 9.46 -19.13
N LEU A 53 10.83 9.67 -18.03
CA LEU A 53 11.30 10.20 -16.74
C LEU A 53 12.07 11.54 -16.87
N PRO A 54 11.53 12.55 -17.57
CA PRO A 54 12.24 13.79 -17.86
C PRO A 54 12.43 14.70 -16.63
N GLY A 55 11.73 14.45 -15.52
CA GLY A 55 11.65 15.38 -14.38
C GLY A 55 10.74 16.58 -14.69
N GLY A 56 10.96 17.70 -14.01
CA GLY A 56 10.13 18.90 -14.11
C GLY A 56 8.90 18.85 -13.20
N GLY A 57 7.72 19.18 -13.74
CA GLY A 57 6.46 19.22 -13.00
C GLY A 57 6.39 20.34 -11.96
N LYS A 58 5.35 20.29 -11.11
CA LYS A 58 5.08 21.26 -10.03
C LYS A 58 6.29 21.53 -9.13
N ASN A 59 7.07 20.49 -8.84
CA ASN A 59 8.19 20.53 -7.89
C ASN A 59 9.56 20.74 -8.56
N ASN A 60 9.62 20.96 -9.88
CA ASN A 60 10.86 21.14 -10.66
C ASN A 60 11.89 20.01 -10.41
N LEU A 61 11.42 18.77 -10.51
CA LEU A 61 12.17 17.55 -10.20
C LEU A 61 13.31 17.29 -11.20
N ARG A 62 14.35 16.60 -10.75
CA ARG A 62 15.39 16.06 -11.65
C ARG A 62 14.86 14.84 -12.42
N ARG A 63 15.56 14.47 -13.50
CA ARG A 63 15.26 13.25 -14.27
C ARG A 63 15.25 12.03 -13.36
N GLY A 64 14.14 11.28 -13.39
CA GLY A 64 13.93 10.09 -12.56
C GLY A 64 13.84 10.34 -11.05
N GLN A 65 13.76 11.60 -10.60
CA GLN A 65 13.57 11.88 -9.18
C GLN A 65 12.13 11.54 -8.76
N VAL A 66 12.01 10.74 -7.71
CA VAL A 66 10.76 10.35 -7.06
C VAL A 66 10.26 11.40 -6.06
N THR A 67 9.00 11.30 -5.62
CA THR A 67 8.36 12.20 -4.66
C THR A 67 8.04 11.51 -3.33
N ASP A 68 7.08 12.05 -2.58
CA ASP A 68 6.67 11.55 -1.27
C ASP A 68 6.12 10.12 -1.31
N ASP A 69 5.52 9.66 -2.41
CA ASP A 69 5.07 8.28 -2.59
C ASP A 69 6.23 7.29 -2.34
N SER A 70 7.32 7.42 -3.10
CA SER A 70 8.47 6.52 -3.00
C SER A 70 9.36 6.83 -1.79
N GLU A 71 9.57 8.11 -1.43
CA GLU A 71 10.41 8.45 -0.28
C GLU A 71 9.80 7.94 1.04
N MET A 72 8.47 8.01 1.20
CA MET A 72 7.79 7.43 2.35
C MET A 72 7.79 5.89 2.29
N ALA A 73 7.64 5.29 1.11
CA ALA A 73 7.78 3.84 0.96
C ALA A 73 9.20 3.37 1.35
N LEU A 74 10.26 4.09 0.98
CA LEU A 74 11.62 3.81 1.42
C LEU A 74 11.77 3.94 2.94
N ALA A 75 11.23 5.01 3.54
CA ALA A 75 11.27 5.19 5.00
C ALA A 75 10.58 4.03 5.74
N LEU A 76 9.43 3.57 5.23
CA LEU A 76 8.71 2.41 5.75
C LEU A 76 9.53 1.13 5.59
N GLY A 77 10.02 0.84 4.38
CA GLY A 77 10.78 -0.37 4.07
C GLY A 77 12.05 -0.50 4.91
N LEU A 78 12.80 0.60 5.09
CA LEU A 78 13.98 0.63 5.97
C LEU A 78 13.60 0.35 7.42
N ALA A 79 12.52 0.96 7.94
CA ALA A 79 12.08 0.72 9.31
C ALA A 79 11.66 -0.74 9.57
N LEU A 80 11.04 -1.39 8.57
CA LEU A 80 10.70 -2.81 8.62
C LEU A 80 11.96 -3.69 8.56
N ALA A 81 12.90 -3.39 7.67
CA ALA A 81 14.15 -4.13 7.49
C ALA A 81 15.08 -4.01 8.71
N GLU A 82 15.06 -2.89 9.43
CA GLU A 82 15.86 -2.69 10.65
C GLU A 82 15.35 -3.51 11.86
N GLN A 83 14.16 -4.12 11.79
CA GLN A 83 13.67 -4.96 12.89
C GLN A 83 14.51 -6.24 13.05
N PRO A 84 14.69 -6.74 14.29
CA PRO A 84 15.34 -8.02 14.53
C PRO A 84 14.63 -9.14 13.75
N LEU A 85 15.40 -10.07 13.17
CA LEU A 85 14.87 -11.18 12.35
C LEU A 85 13.74 -11.95 13.05
N ALA A 86 13.86 -12.22 14.35
CA ALA A 86 12.84 -12.92 15.14
C ALA A 86 11.47 -12.20 15.21
N ASN A 87 11.46 -10.88 14.97
CA ASN A 87 10.26 -10.04 15.03
C ASN A 87 9.85 -9.50 13.65
N ARG A 88 10.60 -9.82 12.58
CA ARG A 88 10.22 -9.41 11.23
C ARG A 88 8.98 -10.18 10.82
N ALA A 89 8.04 -9.49 10.17
CA ALA A 89 6.78 -10.04 9.71
C ALA A 89 5.85 -10.65 10.80
N SER A 90 6.20 -10.54 12.09
CA SER A 90 5.35 -11.05 13.19
C SER A 90 4.33 -10.00 13.68
N CYS A 91 4.70 -8.73 13.65
CA CYS A 91 3.83 -7.61 14.00
C CYS A 91 4.34 -6.31 13.37
N PHE A 92 3.47 -5.29 13.31
CA PHE A 92 3.83 -4.00 12.76
C PHE A 92 4.62 -3.14 13.78
N PRO A 93 5.86 -2.72 13.47
CA PRO A 93 6.71 -1.96 14.38
C PRO A 93 6.34 -0.46 14.36
N ALA A 94 5.11 -0.13 14.80
CA ALA A 94 4.50 1.19 14.61
C ALA A 94 5.38 2.37 15.06
N ASN A 95 6.07 2.24 16.19
CA ASN A 95 6.94 3.31 16.70
C ASN A 95 8.18 3.53 15.83
N ALA A 96 8.79 2.47 15.31
CA ALA A 96 9.94 2.58 14.41
C ALA A 96 9.54 3.26 13.11
N VAL A 97 8.39 2.87 12.54
CA VAL A 97 7.82 3.46 11.33
C VAL A 97 7.47 4.94 11.52
N ALA A 98 6.79 5.29 12.61
CA ALA A 98 6.43 6.68 12.91
C ALA A 98 7.67 7.57 13.08
N LEU A 99 8.76 7.04 13.66
CA LEU A 99 10.05 7.73 13.74
C LEU A 99 10.71 7.89 12.36
N ALA A 100 10.66 6.87 11.50
CA ALA A 100 11.19 6.94 10.15
C ALA A 100 10.48 8.01 9.31
N TYR A 101 9.14 8.07 9.35
CA TYR A 101 8.40 9.17 8.72
C TYR A 101 8.76 10.54 9.31
N GLY A 102 8.95 10.63 10.62
CA GLY A 102 9.41 11.85 11.27
C GLY A 102 10.77 12.34 10.75
N ARG A 103 11.74 11.43 10.59
CA ARG A 103 13.05 11.72 10.00
C ARG A 103 12.93 12.15 8.55
N TRP A 104 12.11 11.45 7.76
CA TRP A 104 11.82 11.81 6.37
C TRP A 104 11.28 13.24 6.26
N LYS A 105 10.24 13.61 7.03
CA LYS A 105 9.72 14.99 7.05
C LYS A 105 10.79 16.01 7.46
N ALA A 106 11.64 15.68 8.43
CA ALA A 106 12.74 16.56 8.87
C ALA A 106 13.85 16.71 7.82
N SER A 107 13.91 15.84 6.81
CA SER A 107 14.86 15.93 5.70
C SER A 107 14.52 17.05 4.70
N ASN A 108 13.32 17.65 4.83
CA ASN A 108 12.72 18.64 3.94
C ASN A 108 12.43 18.06 2.53
N PRO A 109 11.47 17.12 2.42
CA PRO A 109 11.15 16.45 1.17
C PRO A 109 10.57 17.43 0.12
N PRO A 110 10.70 17.12 -1.18
CA PRO A 110 10.23 17.99 -2.27
C PRO A 110 8.70 18.16 -2.26
N ASP A 111 7.96 17.15 -1.80
CA ASP A 111 6.52 17.21 -1.59
C ASP A 111 6.13 16.56 -0.26
N ILE A 112 4.97 16.92 0.26
CA ILE A 112 4.31 16.24 1.38
C ILE A 112 2.86 16.73 1.47
N GLY A 113 1.93 15.81 1.25
CA GLY A 113 0.50 16.08 1.35
C GLY A 113 0.07 16.64 2.72
N ASN A 114 -0.98 17.47 2.72
CA ASN A 114 -1.46 18.17 3.93
C ASN A 114 -1.85 17.21 5.06
N THR A 115 -2.50 16.10 4.75
CA THR A 115 -2.88 15.07 5.74
C THR A 115 -1.66 14.39 6.35
N VAL A 116 -0.68 14.01 5.54
CA VAL A 116 0.61 13.46 6.02
C VAL A 116 1.32 14.47 6.93
N ARG A 117 1.40 15.74 6.48
CA ARG A 117 2.06 16.82 7.23
C ARG A 117 1.43 17.05 8.61
N ALA A 118 0.13 16.82 8.75
CA ALA A 118 -0.63 17.13 9.97
C ALA A 118 -0.24 16.27 11.18
N SER A 119 0.19 15.01 10.98
CA SER A 119 0.56 14.09 12.06
C SER A 119 2.02 13.64 12.04
N VAL A 120 2.69 13.58 10.88
CA VAL A 120 4.10 13.15 10.81
C VAL A 120 4.98 14.10 11.62
N GLY A 121 5.87 13.53 12.44
CA GLY A 121 6.87 14.29 13.19
C GLY A 121 6.35 15.03 14.43
N VAL A 122 5.14 14.74 14.91
CA VAL A 122 4.59 15.35 16.16
C VAL A 122 5.44 15.07 17.41
N ALA A 123 6.22 13.99 17.38
CA ALA A 123 7.15 13.58 18.44
C ALA A 123 8.63 13.74 18.00
N ALA A 124 8.88 14.31 16.82
CA ALA A 124 10.23 14.47 16.31
C ALA A 124 10.95 15.59 17.07
N PRO A 125 12.20 15.38 17.49
CA PRO A 125 13.00 16.42 18.12
C PRO A 125 13.27 17.57 17.12
N ARG A 126 13.41 18.79 17.63
CA ARG A 126 13.71 19.96 16.80
C ARG A 126 15.15 19.87 16.26
N GLY A 127 15.30 19.83 14.94
CA GLY A 127 16.60 19.84 14.25
C GLY A 127 16.92 18.55 13.50
N ARG A 128 17.59 18.68 12.34
CA ARG A 128 17.80 17.60 11.34
C ARG A 128 18.57 16.38 11.87
N GLN A 129 19.39 16.56 12.91
CA GLN A 129 20.24 15.52 13.49
C GLN A 129 19.85 15.14 14.93
N ALA A 130 18.77 15.74 15.46
CA ALA A 130 18.40 15.50 16.84
C ALA A 130 17.84 14.09 17.02
N ARG A 131 18.28 13.39 18.06
CA ARG A 131 17.79 12.05 18.39
C ARG A 131 16.53 12.14 19.25
N PRO A 132 15.50 11.31 18.98
CA PRO A 132 14.32 11.27 19.83
C PRO A 132 14.70 10.86 21.25
N SER A 133 14.07 11.46 22.25
CA SER A 133 14.25 11.06 23.65
C SER A 133 13.89 9.58 23.84
N PRO A 134 14.66 8.79 24.61
CA PRO A 134 14.28 7.41 24.92
C PRO A 134 12.85 7.28 25.48
N SER A 135 12.36 8.30 26.19
CA SER A 135 10.99 8.33 26.72
C SER A 135 9.89 8.58 25.68
N ILE A 136 10.21 9.18 24.52
CA ILE A 136 9.21 9.48 23.48
C ILE A 136 9.07 8.35 22.47
N VAL A 137 10.14 7.58 22.26
CA VAL A 137 10.18 6.47 21.28
C VAL A 137 9.00 5.49 21.45
N PRO A 138 8.66 5.00 22.66
CA PRO A 138 7.60 4.01 22.83
C PRO A 138 6.18 4.52 22.57
N VAL A 139 5.98 5.85 22.53
CA VAL A 139 4.67 6.49 22.38
C VAL A 139 4.52 7.26 21.07
N THR A 140 5.54 7.27 20.21
CA THR A 140 5.58 8.10 19.01
C THR A 140 4.46 7.76 18.03
N ALA A 141 4.17 6.48 17.81
CA ALA A 141 3.07 6.04 16.96
C ALA A 141 1.71 6.46 17.53
N ALA A 142 1.50 6.25 18.83
CA ALA A 142 0.25 6.62 19.50
C ALA A 142 -0.02 8.14 19.42
N LEU A 143 1.02 8.97 19.61
CA LEU A 143 0.92 10.43 19.45
C LEU A 143 0.59 10.84 18.02
N MET A 144 1.20 10.16 17.04
CA MET A 144 0.98 10.40 15.62
C MET A 144 -0.46 10.03 15.23
N ALA A 145 -0.93 8.82 15.58
CA ALA A 145 -2.29 8.37 15.34
C ALA A 145 -3.33 9.25 16.03
N LYS A 146 -3.10 9.63 17.30
CA LYS A 146 -3.98 10.56 18.04
C LYS A 146 -4.06 11.93 17.37
N THR A 147 -2.95 12.43 16.84
CA THR A 147 -2.95 13.69 16.08
C THR A 147 -3.71 13.55 14.77
N ALA A 148 -3.51 12.45 14.04
CA ALA A 148 -4.24 12.16 12.81
C ALA A 148 -5.75 12.09 13.06
N ALA A 149 -6.18 11.38 14.11
CA ALA A 149 -7.59 11.28 14.51
C ALA A 149 -8.23 12.62 14.88
N ARG A 150 -7.43 13.60 15.31
CA ARG A 150 -7.94 14.96 15.58
C ARG A 150 -8.01 15.84 14.34
N ARG A 151 -7.09 15.64 13.39
CA ARG A 151 -6.84 16.60 12.31
C ARG A 151 -7.24 16.11 10.92
N SER A 152 -7.51 14.82 10.77
CA SER A 152 -7.56 14.18 9.44
C SER A 152 -8.61 13.08 9.31
N MET A 153 -9.58 12.99 10.24
CA MET A 153 -10.68 12.02 10.16
C MET A 153 -11.54 12.16 8.91
N ALA A 154 -11.70 13.39 8.40
CA ALA A 154 -12.48 13.64 7.18
C ALA A 154 -11.65 13.49 5.89
N SER A 155 -10.34 13.23 5.98
CA SER A 155 -9.49 13.14 4.78
C SER A 155 -9.67 11.80 4.09
N LEU A 156 -9.92 11.86 2.78
CA LEU A 156 -9.96 10.72 1.85
C LEU A 156 -8.74 10.72 0.91
N GLY A 157 -7.63 11.33 1.34
CA GLY A 157 -6.38 11.37 0.58
C GLY A 157 -5.70 10.00 0.45
N ASN A 158 -4.92 9.82 -0.61
CA ASN A 158 -4.18 8.59 -0.93
C ASN A 158 -2.87 8.42 -0.15
N GLY A 159 -2.51 9.37 0.73
CA GLY A 159 -1.17 9.45 1.31
C GLY A 159 -0.75 8.24 2.15
N ALA A 160 -1.71 7.47 2.68
CA ALA A 160 -1.47 6.17 3.32
C ALA A 160 -1.28 5.02 2.33
N LEU A 161 -2.01 5.05 1.22
CA LEU A 161 -2.02 3.98 0.22
C LEU A 161 -0.74 3.98 -0.60
N MET A 162 -0.33 5.17 -1.06
CA MET A 162 0.80 5.34 -1.99
C MET A 162 2.14 4.82 -1.45
N ARG A 163 2.31 4.79 -0.13
CA ARG A 163 3.57 4.39 0.53
C ARG A 163 3.61 2.94 1.02
N ALA A 164 2.50 2.20 0.90
CA ALA A 164 2.27 1.00 1.71
C ALA A 164 2.89 -0.30 1.13
N ILE A 165 3.43 -0.28 -0.10
CA ILE A 165 4.00 -1.45 -0.79
C ILE A 165 5.00 -2.27 0.05
N PRO A 166 5.92 -1.67 0.84
CA PRO A 166 6.83 -2.43 1.69
C PRO A 166 6.12 -3.33 2.71
N LEU A 167 4.86 -3.04 3.10
CA LEU A 167 4.08 -3.94 3.94
C LEU A 167 3.73 -5.22 3.20
N ALA A 168 3.29 -5.12 1.94
CA ALA A 168 2.99 -6.30 1.13
C ALA A 168 4.22 -7.19 0.94
N ILE A 169 5.39 -6.59 0.75
CA ILE A 169 6.67 -7.32 0.62
C ILE A 169 7.06 -7.98 1.94
N CYS A 170 7.04 -7.23 3.05
CA CYS A 170 7.48 -7.72 4.36
C CYS A 170 6.55 -8.82 4.90
N PHE A 171 5.23 -8.68 4.69
CA PHE A 171 4.21 -9.57 5.26
C PHE A 171 3.61 -10.54 4.24
N ALA A 172 4.21 -10.70 3.05
CA ALA A 172 3.67 -11.53 1.95
C ALA A 172 3.28 -12.95 2.38
N PHE A 173 4.04 -13.53 3.32
CA PHE A 173 3.85 -14.89 3.82
C PHE A 173 3.32 -14.94 5.27
N ALA A 174 2.88 -13.81 5.82
CA ALA A 174 2.30 -13.75 7.15
C ALA A 174 0.82 -14.16 7.14
N PRO A 175 0.24 -14.58 8.27
CA PRO A 175 -1.20 -14.80 8.39
C PRO A 175 -2.00 -13.54 8.00
N LEU A 176 -3.17 -13.71 7.39
CA LEU A 176 -4.01 -12.61 6.90
C LEU A 176 -4.29 -11.55 7.97
N ALA A 177 -4.58 -11.97 9.21
CA ALA A 177 -4.82 -11.06 10.33
C ALA A 177 -3.61 -10.14 10.62
N VAL A 178 -2.38 -10.62 10.43
CA VAL A 178 -1.15 -9.81 10.60
C VAL A 178 -1.00 -8.81 9.45
N ILE A 179 -1.32 -9.22 8.22
CA ILE A 179 -1.33 -8.31 7.06
C ILE A 179 -2.36 -7.19 7.26
N VAL A 180 -3.57 -7.54 7.71
CA VAL A 180 -4.65 -6.59 8.02
C VAL A 180 -4.21 -5.61 9.10
N ASP A 181 -3.68 -6.12 10.22
CA ASP A 181 -3.22 -5.26 11.33
C ASP A 181 -2.09 -4.31 10.87
N ALA A 182 -1.11 -4.80 10.11
CA ALA A 182 -0.02 -3.97 9.62
C ALA A 182 -0.49 -2.86 8.67
N ALA A 183 -1.34 -3.20 7.69
CA ALA A 183 -1.88 -2.23 6.74
C ALA A 183 -2.79 -1.19 7.42
N ALA A 184 -3.64 -1.63 8.36
CA ALA A 184 -4.51 -0.74 9.11
C ALA A 184 -3.72 0.16 10.06
N SER A 185 -2.74 -0.40 10.76
CA SER A 185 -1.89 0.33 11.71
C SER A 185 -1.05 1.40 11.02
N ASP A 186 -0.43 1.12 9.88
CA ASP A 186 0.29 2.15 9.10
C ASP A 186 -0.66 3.26 8.63
N ALA A 187 -1.83 2.88 8.08
CA ALA A 187 -2.78 3.85 7.57
C ALA A 187 -3.22 4.84 8.65
N ARG A 188 -3.58 4.34 9.83
CA ARG A 188 -4.04 5.14 10.98
C ARG A 188 -3.02 6.14 11.51
N LEU A 189 -1.73 5.98 11.20
CA LEU A 189 -0.72 6.98 11.57
C LEU A 189 -0.97 8.35 10.89
N THR A 190 -1.57 8.38 9.71
CA THR A 190 -1.84 9.64 8.97
C THR A 190 -3.27 9.79 8.46
N HIS A 191 -3.91 8.69 8.04
CA HIS A 191 -5.25 8.68 7.43
C HIS A 191 -6.16 7.73 8.22
N PRO A 192 -6.70 8.17 9.37
CA PRO A 192 -7.53 7.34 10.24
C PRO A 192 -8.97 7.17 9.73
N ASN A 193 -9.33 7.83 8.64
CA ASN A 193 -10.61 7.62 7.99
C ASN A 193 -10.75 6.15 7.57
N LEU A 194 -11.90 5.57 7.88
CA LEU A 194 -12.12 4.14 7.74
C LEU A 194 -12.10 3.67 6.28
N ILE A 195 -12.48 4.53 5.33
CA ILE A 195 -12.35 4.25 3.89
C ILE A 195 -10.88 4.16 3.50
N CYS A 196 -10.02 5.05 4.02
CA CYS A 196 -8.58 5.01 3.75
C CYS A 196 -7.94 3.76 4.36
N VAL A 197 -8.32 3.40 5.59
CA VAL A 197 -7.85 2.18 6.26
C VAL A 197 -8.27 0.94 5.47
N ALA A 198 -9.52 0.85 5.05
CA ALA A 198 -10.06 -0.25 4.26
C ALA A 198 -9.37 -0.37 2.90
N ALA A 199 -9.16 0.75 2.20
CA ALA A 199 -8.44 0.77 0.94
C ALA A 199 -7.00 0.27 1.09
N ASN A 200 -6.30 0.71 2.14
CA ASN A 200 -4.95 0.21 2.45
C ASN A 200 -4.95 -1.31 2.70
N VAL A 201 -5.87 -1.79 3.54
CA VAL A 201 -5.98 -3.22 3.87
C VAL A 201 -6.25 -4.07 2.62
N ALA A 202 -7.24 -3.69 1.81
CA ALA A 202 -7.57 -4.40 0.59
C ALA A 202 -6.40 -4.41 -0.41
N TYR A 203 -5.75 -3.26 -0.60
CA TYR A 203 -4.61 -3.13 -1.52
C TYR A 203 -3.42 -3.99 -1.09
N ILE A 204 -3.06 -3.97 0.19
CA ILE A 204 -1.91 -4.71 0.71
C ILE A 204 -2.17 -6.21 0.77
N ALA A 205 -3.39 -6.66 1.12
CA ALA A 205 -3.75 -8.07 1.07
C ALA A 205 -3.69 -8.63 -0.36
N ALA A 206 -4.22 -7.88 -1.34
CA ALA A 206 -4.14 -8.25 -2.75
C ALA A 206 -2.68 -8.34 -3.22
N LEU A 207 -1.86 -7.33 -2.92
CA LEU A 207 -0.47 -7.26 -3.35
C LEU A 207 0.40 -8.35 -2.70
N ALA A 208 0.21 -8.61 -1.40
CA ALA A 208 0.87 -9.70 -0.67
C ALA A 208 0.58 -11.06 -1.32
N THR A 209 -0.68 -11.29 -1.71
CA THR A 209 -1.10 -12.51 -2.41
C THR A 209 -0.45 -12.64 -3.78
N LEU A 210 -0.37 -11.55 -4.55
CA LEU A 210 0.33 -11.54 -5.85
C LEU A 210 1.82 -11.85 -5.71
N ILE A 211 2.47 -11.34 -4.66
CA ILE A 211 3.89 -11.62 -4.37
C ILE A 211 4.08 -13.08 -3.96
N ALA A 212 3.29 -13.58 -3.02
CA ALA A 212 3.42 -14.94 -2.49
C ALA A 212 3.08 -16.03 -3.53
N SER A 213 2.09 -15.75 -4.40
CA SER A 213 1.65 -16.69 -5.44
C SER A 213 2.53 -16.72 -6.69
N ALA A 214 3.49 -15.79 -6.82
CA ALA A 214 4.38 -15.71 -7.99
C ALA A 214 5.21 -16.98 -8.24
N SER A 215 5.32 -17.85 -7.23
CA SER A 215 6.05 -19.11 -7.29
C SER A 215 5.29 -20.31 -7.88
N HIS A 216 3.95 -20.35 -7.81
CA HIS A 216 3.14 -21.49 -8.27
C HIS A 216 2.88 -21.51 -9.78
N CYS A 217 3.82 -20.94 -10.53
CA CYS A 217 3.44 -19.97 -11.54
C CYS A 217 4.29 -19.96 -12.79
N GLY A 218 4.91 -21.09 -13.14
CA GLY A 218 5.56 -21.27 -14.43
C GLY A 218 4.61 -20.85 -15.54
N VAL A 219 4.87 -19.67 -16.13
CA VAL A 219 4.01 -19.01 -17.14
C VAL A 219 2.51 -19.05 -16.77
N VAL A 220 2.11 -18.49 -15.62
CA VAL A 220 0.71 -18.61 -15.14
C VAL A 220 -0.22 -17.48 -15.56
N ASP A 221 -1.43 -17.93 -15.91
CA ASP A 221 -2.66 -17.18 -16.16
C ASP A 221 -2.87 -16.03 -15.16
N LEU A 222 -2.67 -14.82 -15.66
CA LEU A 222 -2.89 -13.56 -14.96
C LEU A 222 -4.30 -13.50 -14.33
N ALA A 223 -5.30 -14.14 -14.94
CA ALA A 223 -6.67 -14.13 -14.44
C ALA A 223 -6.80 -14.87 -13.10
N ALA A 224 -6.14 -16.02 -12.94
CA ALA A 224 -6.17 -16.79 -11.68
C ALA A 224 -5.54 -16.00 -10.53
N ARG A 225 -4.40 -15.33 -10.79
CA ARG A 225 -3.73 -14.47 -9.81
C ARG A 225 -4.60 -13.28 -9.42
N GLN A 226 -5.27 -12.65 -10.38
CA GLN A 226 -6.20 -11.54 -10.12
C GLN A 226 -7.42 -11.99 -9.31
N ALA A 227 -7.94 -13.20 -9.56
CA ALA A 227 -9.04 -13.77 -8.79
C ALA A 227 -8.64 -14.02 -7.33
N ALA A 228 -7.48 -14.65 -7.10
CA ALA A 228 -6.95 -14.87 -5.76
C ALA A 228 -6.71 -13.55 -5.00
N ALA A 229 -6.07 -12.58 -5.65
CA ALA A 229 -5.84 -11.26 -5.05
C ALA A 229 -7.14 -10.56 -4.64
N ARG A 230 -8.20 -10.73 -5.44
CA ARG A 230 -9.52 -10.19 -5.12
C ARG A 230 -10.15 -10.88 -3.92
N GLU A 231 -10.12 -12.21 -3.87
CA GLU A 231 -10.63 -12.99 -2.74
C GLU A 231 -9.91 -12.60 -1.45
N SER A 232 -8.59 -12.47 -1.48
CA SER A 232 -7.80 -12.02 -0.34
C SER A 232 -8.14 -10.60 0.11
N ALA A 233 -8.43 -9.68 -0.82
CA ALA A 233 -8.90 -8.34 -0.47
C ALA A 233 -10.27 -8.37 0.21
N GLU A 234 -11.22 -9.17 -0.31
CA GLU A 234 -12.56 -9.34 0.28
C GLU A 234 -12.47 -9.95 1.69
N ALA A 235 -11.64 -10.98 1.88
CA ALA A 235 -11.38 -11.59 3.18
C ALA A 235 -10.72 -10.62 4.17
N ALA A 236 -9.76 -9.81 3.72
CA ALA A 236 -9.08 -8.82 4.55
C ALA A 236 -10.04 -7.72 5.03
N LEU A 237 -11.00 -7.31 4.19
CA LEU A 237 -12.04 -6.36 4.57
C LEU A 237 -12.99 -6.95 5.62
N ALA A 238 -13.35 -8.23 5.50
CA ALA A 238 -14.17 -8.92 6.50
C ALA A 238 -13.43 -9.04 7.84
N GLU A 239 -12.15 -9.39 7.83
CA GLU A 239 -11.29 -9.46 9.01
C GLU A 239 -11.17 -8.07 9.69
N LEU A 240 -10.94 -7.01 8.91
CA LEU A 240 -10.91 -5.64 9.43
C LEU A 240 -12.24 -5.23 10.06
N ALA A 241 -13.36 -5.60 9.46
CA ALA A 241 -14.69 -5.34 10.00
C ALA A 241 -14.90 -6.06 11.34
N ALA A 242 -14.54 -7.33 11.43
CA ALA A 242 -14.65 -8.11 12.67
C ALA A 242 -13.85 -7.50 13.83
N GLN A 243 -12.68 -6.90 13.55
CA GLN A 243 -11.87 -6.18 14.55
C GLN A 243 -12.51 -4.88 15.04
N SER A 244 -13.53 -4.37 14.34
CA SER A 244 -14.16 -3.08 14.61
C SER A 244 -15.51 -3.15 15.33
N GLU A 245 -16.08 -4.35 15.53
CA GLU A 245 -17.43 -4.57 16.11
C GLU A 245 -17.59 -4.14 17.59
N GLY A 246 -16.68 -3.30 18.11
CA GLY A 246 -16.80 -2.55 19.37
C GLY A 246 -17.00 -1.03 19.21
N SER A 247 -17.07 -0.50 17.98
CA SER A 247 -17.31 0.93 17.71
C SER A 247 -18.11 1.10 16.42
N ASP A 248 -19.36 1.60 16.54
CA ASP A 248 -20.33 2.00 15.50
C ASP A 248 -20.09 1.51 14.05
N GLU A 249 -21.06 0.73 13.57
CA GLU A 249 -21.23 0.15 12.24
C GLU A 249 -20.37 0.79 11.13
N LEU A 250 -19.27 0.12 10.85
CA LEU A 250 -18.37 0.40 9.75
C LEU A 250 -19.08 0.14 8.41
N ASP A 251 -19.65 1.16 7.76
CA ASP A 251 -20.13 1.01 6.37
C ASP A 251 -18.92 0.94 5.41
N LEU A 252 -18.28 -0.23 5.42
CA LEU A 252 -17.14 -0.62 4.59
C LEU A 252 -17.58 -1.10 3.19
N ARG A 253 -18.85 -0.94 2.83
CA ARG A 253 -19.35 -1.40 1.53
C ARG A 253 -18.55 -0.67 0.44
N PRO A 254 -17.76 -1.39 -0.39
CA PRO A 254 -17.15 -0.77 -1.55
C PRO A 254 -18.27 -0.15 -2.40
N PRO A 255 -18.03 1.00 -3.08
CA PRO A 255 -19.03 1.58 -3.97
C PRO A 255 -19.49 0.48 -4.93
N ALA A 256 -20.82 0.36 -5.11
CA ALA A 256 -21.46 -0.83 -5.67
C ALA A 256 -20.92 -1.28 -7.05
N ARG A 257 -20.12 -0.46 -7.76
CA ARG A 257 -19.42 -0.83 -9.00
C ARG A 257 -18.08 -0.09 -9.17
N TRP A 258 -16.98 -0.84 -9.27
CA TRP A 258 -15.79 -0.43 -10.03
C TRP A 258 -16.16 -0.42 -11.53
N PRO A 259 -15.80 0.59 -12.34
CA PRO A 259 -16.18 0.65 -13.75
C PRO A 259 -15.62 -0.57 -14.49
N ARG A 260 -16.53 -1.47 -14.90
CA ARG A 260 -16.24 -2.65 -15.71
C ARG A 260 -16.32 -2.25 -17.18
N SER A 261 -15.18 -2.18 -17.86
CA SER A 261 -15.15 -2.20 -19.32
C SER A 261 -14.01 -3.07 -19.84
N VAL A 262 -14.15 -4.40 -19.69
CA VAL A 262 -13.69 -5.37 -20.70
C VAL A 262 -14.74 -6.48 -20.79
N ARG A 263 -15.04 -6.89 -22.03
CA ARG A 263 -16.33 -7.36 -22.57
C ARG A 263 -16.90 -8.63 -21.94
N LEU A 264 -18.24 -8.64 -21.75
CA LEU A 264 -19.03 -9.85 -21.50
C LEU A 264 -19.47 -10.47 -22.83
N CYS A 265 -19.16 -11.75 -23.01
CA CYS A 265 -19.66 -12.59 -24.09
C CYS A 265 -21.15 -12.86 -23.87
N ALA A 266 -21.96 -12.65 -24.91
CA ALA A 266 -23.39 -12.91 -24.88
C ALA A 266 -23.67 -14.41 -25.05
N CYS A 267 -24.60 -14.93 -24.28
CA CYS A 267 -25.42 -16.08 -24.69
C CYS A 267 -26.86 -15.79 -24.27
N VAL A 268 -27.71 -15.65 -25.30
CA VAL A 268 -29.16 -15.60 -25.24
C VAL A 268 -29.68 -16.92 -24.66
N PRO A 269 -30.75 -16.93 -23.84
CA PRO A 269 -31.31 -18.17 -23.35
C PRO A 269 -32.15 -18.81 -24.46
N ASP A 270 -31.97 -20.11 -24.68
CA ASP A 270 -33.04 -20.92 -25.27
C ASP A 270 -33.50 -21.95 -24.25
N SER A 271 -34.80 -21.89 -24.00
CA SER A 271 -35.52 -22.62 -22.97
C SER A 271 -35.91 -24.02 -23.43
N GLY A 272 -35.54 -25.03 -22.65
CA GLY A 272 -36.24 -26.30 -22.59
C GLY A 272 -35.94 -26.92 -21.23
N GLY A 273 -36.88 -27.36 -20.41
CA GLY A 273 -38.33 -27.57 -20.49
C GLY A 273 -38.69 -28.50 -19.33
N SER A 274 -39.99 -28.64 -18.98
CA SER A 274 -40.67 -29.91 -18.63
C SER A 274 -41.86 -29.72 -17.68
N GLY A 275 -43.00 -30.28 -18.09
CA GLY A 275 -43.78 -31.22 -17.29
C GLY A 275 -44.68 -30.68 -16.17
N ALA A 276 -45.91 -30.28 -16.53
CA ALA A 276 -47.17 -30.83 -16.00
C ALA A 276 -48.34 -30.32 -16.87
#